data_AF-A0A2X2JSH4-F1
#
_entry.id   AF-A0A2X2JSH4-F1
#
_cell.length_a   1.000
_cell.length_b   1.000
_cell.length_c   1.000
_cell.angle_alpha   90.00
_cell.angle_beta   90.00
_cell.angle_gamma   90.00
#
_symmetry.space_group_name_H-M   'P 1'
#
loop_
_entity.id
_entity.type
_entity.pdbx_description
1 polymer ?
#
loop_
_entity_poly.entity_id
_entity_poly.type
_entity_poly.pdbx_seq_one_letter_code
_entity_poly.pdbx_strand_id
1 'polypeptide(L)' 'MSKLFVASEVFHGAGSLSELKNLSGKKAIIVTGGQSMKRSGTLDRALSYLNEAGLETAVFDGVEEDPSSETSLKELQ' A
#
# COMPACT_ATOMS: atom_id res chain seq x y z
N MET A 1 -29.75 15.00 -6.41
CA MET A 1 -28.46 15.73 -6.33
C MET A 1 -27.35 14.71 -6.22
N SER A 2 -26.49 14.61 -7.22
CA SER A 2 -25.32 13.73 -7.20
C SER A 2 -24.16 14.42 -6.48
N LYS A 3 -23.46 13.69 -5.61
CA LYS A 3 -22.21 14.11 -4.96
C LYS A 3 -21.05 13.31 -5.55
N LEU A 4 -19.93 13.97 -5.80
CA LEU A 4 -18.70 13.35 -6.27
C LEU A 4 -17.61 13.58 -5.21
N PHE A 5 -16.95 12.51 -4.79
CA PHE A 5 -15.79 12.53 -3.90
C PHE A 5 -14.57 12.08 -4.71
N VAL A 6 -13.51 12.87 -4.68
CA VAL A 6 -12.23 12.59 -5.35
C VAL A 6 -11.13 12.61 -4.30
N ALA A 7 -10.05 11.86 -4.55
CA ALA A 7 -8.88 11.82 -3.69
C ALA A 7 -8.30 13.23 -3.48
N SER A 8 -7.83 13.52 -2.25
CA SER A 8 -7.28 14.82 -1.88
C SER A 8 -5.97 15.15 -2.62
N GLU A 9 -5.15 14.13 -2.88
CA GLU A 9 -3.87 14.25 -3.60
C GLU A 9 -3.67 13.03 -4.50
N VAL A 10 -3.14 13.26 -5.72
CA VAL A 10 -2.88 12.21 -6.71
C VAL A 10 -1.51 12.48 -7.35
N PHE A 11 -0.62 11.50 -7.27
CA PHE A 11 0.69 11.53 -7.91
C PHE A 11 0.69 10.59 -9.12
N HIS A 12 1.08 11.10 -10.30
CA HIS A 12 1.09 10.35 -11.55
C HIS A 12 2.39 10.59 -12.33
N GLY A 13 2.88 9.54 -12.99
CA GLY A 13 4.07 9.57 -13.82
C GLY A 13 5.11 8.54 -13.40
N ALA A 14 6.17 8.43 -14.19
CA ALA A 14 7.32 7.61 -13.83
C ALA A 14 8.00 8.21 -12.58
N GLY A 15 8.27 7.38 -11.59
CA GLY A 15 8.93 7.80 -10.34
C GLY A 15 7.99 8.23 -9.22
N SER A 16 6.70 8.46 -9.46
CA SER A 16 5.75 8.94 -8.44
C SER A 16 5.66 8.07 -7.17
N LEU A 17 6.05 6.80 -7.23
CA LEU A 17 6.12 5.92 -6.06
C LEU A 17 7.10 6.43 -4.99
N SER A 18 8.10 7.25 -5.35
CA SER A 18 9.04 7.81 -4.37
C SER A 18 8.42 8.79 -3.38
N GLU A 19 7.22 9.29 -3.65
CA GLU A 19 6.48 10.16 -2.71
C GLU A 19 6.16 9.47 -1.39
N LEU A 20 6.22 8.13 -1.33
CA LEU A 20 6.12 7.38 -0.08
C LEU A 20 7.19 7.80 0.96
N LYS A 21 8.31 8.37 0.52
CA LYS A 21 9.37 8.92 1.40
C LYS A 21 8.93 10.15 2.19
N ASN A 22 7.91 10.86 1.70
CA ASN A 22 7.41 12.11 2.29
C ASN A 22 6.25 11.86 3.25
N LEU A 23 5.83 10.61 3.45
CA LEU A 23 4.75 10.27 4.37
C LEU A 23 5.18 10.45 5.82
N SER A 24 4.33 11.07 6.62
CA SER A 24 4.51 11.20 8.06
C SER A 24 3.77 10.10 8.81
N GLY A 25 4.43 9.41 9.72
CA GLY A 25 3.79 8.38 10.54
C GLY A 25 4.76 7.64 11.43
N LYS A 26 4.28 6.58 12.09
CA LYS A 26 5.12 5.66 12.87
C LYS A 26 5.14 4.26 12.29
N LYS A 27 3.98 3.80 11.78
CA LYS A 27 3.78 2.47 11.23
C LYS A 27 3.02 2.56 9.93
N ALA A 28 3.34 1.68 8.99
CA ALA A 28 2.61 1.50 7.75
C ALA A 28 2.41 0.01 7.49
N ILE A 29 1.23 -0.34 6.98
CA ILE A 29 0.95 -1.68 6.49
C ILE A 29 0.76 -1.65 4.98
N ILE A 30 1.44 -2.55 4.27
CA ILE A 30 1.23 -2.77 2.84
C ILE A 30 0.34 -3.99 2.69
N VAL A 31 -0.86 -3.77 2.16
CA VAL A 31 -1.78 -4.84 1.79
C VAL A 31 -1.59 -5.15 0.31
N THR A 32 -1.31 -6.42 -0.02
CA THR A 32 -1.10 -6.86 -1.38
C THR A 32 -1.73 -8.22 -1.64
N GLY A 33 -2.05 -8.49 -2.90
CA GLY A 33 -2.62 -9.77 -3.30
C GLY A 33 -1.56 -10.87 -3.42
N GLY A 34 -1.62 -11.61 -4.52
CA GLY A 34 -0.66 -12.68 -4.81
C GLY A 34 0.76 -12.19 -5.14
N GLN A 35 1.51 -13.03 -5.86
CA GLN A 35 2.95 -12.84 -6.08
C GLN A 35 3.33 -11.75 -7.09
N SER A 36 2.36 -11.11 -7.76
CA SER A 36 2.63 -10.16 -8.85
C SER A 36 3.45 -8.93 -8.39
N MET A 37 3.07 -8.33 -7.26
CA MET A 37 3.75 -7.14 -6.72
C MET A 37 5.15 -7.44 -6.20
N LYS A 38 5.37 -8.67 -5.70
CA LYS A 38 6.69 -9.20 -5.32
C LYS A 38 7.56 -9.42 -6.54
N ARG A 39 7.05 -10.12 -7.56
CA ARG A 39 7.80 -10.43 -8.80
C ARG A 39 8.18 -9.18 -9.61
N SER A 40 7.36 -8.13 -9.56
CA SER A 40 7.64 -6.85 -10.24
C SER A 40 8.64 -5.95 -9.48
N GLY A 41 9.07 -6.34 -8.28
CA GLY A 41 9.91 -5.50 -7.41
C GLY A 41 9.24 -4.19 -6.98
N THR A 42 7.92 -4.06 -7.15
CA THR A 42 7.18 -2.86 -6.74
C THR A 42 7.00 -2.84 -5.22
N LEU A 43 6.74 -4.00 -4.62
CA LEU A 43 6.65 -4.14 -3.17
C LEU A 43 7.96 -3.74 -2.49
N ASP A 44 9.10 -4.24 -2.98
CA ASP A 44 10.41 -3.94 -2.40
C ASP A 44 10.75 -2.45 -2.48
N ARG A 45 10.41 -1.80 -3.60
CA ARG A 45 10.56 -0.34 -3.75
C ARG A 45 9.69 0.43 -2.76
N ALA A 46 8.44 0.03 -2.58
CA ALA A 46 7.54 0.67 -1.62
C ALA A 46 8.04 0.52 -0.18
N LEU A 47 8.49 -0.68 0.21
CA LEU A 47 9.10 -0.94 1.52
C LEU A 47 10.35 -0.09 1.74
N SER A 48 11.24 -0.01 0.75
CA SER A 48 12.44 0.85 0.84
C SER A 48 12.06 2.29 1.14
N TYR A 49 11.10 2.85 0.41
CA TYR A 49 10.70 4.25 0.55
C TYR A 49 10.02 4.54 1.89
N LEU A 50 9.19 3.63 2.39
CA LEU A 50 8.55 3.77 3.70
C LEU A 50 9.57 3.63 4.84
N ASN A 51 10.56 2.75 4.69
CA ASN A 51 11.67 2.63 5.65
C ASN A 51 12.56 3.88 5.62
N GLU A 52 12.81 4.47 4.45
CA GLU A 52 13.52 5.75 4.30
C GLU A 52 12.77 6.92 4.96
N ALA A 53 11.44 6.89 4.93
CA ALA A 53 10.58 7.83 5.67
C ALA A 53 10.58 7.59 7.20
N GLY A 54 11.21 6.51 7.67
CA GLY A 54 11.30 6.17 9.09
C GLY A 54 10.06 5.47 9.66
N LEU A 55 9.23 4.86 8.80
CA LEU A 55 8.06 4.09 9.25
C LEU A 55 8.43 2.63 9.49
N GLU A 56 7.91 2.05 10.57
CA GLU A 56 7.89 0.60 10.76
C GLU A 56 6.90 -0.02 9.77
N THR A 57 7.36 -0.97 8.95
CA THR A 57 6.54 -1.53 7.86
C THR A 57 6.14 -2.98 8.14
N ALA A 58 4.88 -3.30 7.88
CA ALA A 58 4.36 -4.67 7.85
C ALA A 58 3.77 -4.98 6.47
N VAL A 59 3.80 -6.25 6.05
CA VAL A 59 3.22 -6.68 4.78
C VAL A 59 2.16 -7.74 5.07
N PHE A 60 0.95 -7.50 4.59
CA PHE A 60 -0.13 -8.48 4.53
C PHE A 60 -0.32 -8.89 3.07
N ASP A 61 0.09 -10.12 2.75
CA ASP A 61 0.00 -10.68 1.41
C ASP A 61 -1.06 -11.79 1.32
N GLY A 62 -1.41 -12.16 0.08
CA GLY A 62 -2.36 -13.22 -0.17
C GLY A 62 -3.82 -12.79 -0.23
N VAL A 63 -4.09 -11.47 -0.37
CA VAL A 63 -5.45 -10.98 -0.64
C VAL A 63 -5.95 -11.49 -2.00
N GLU A 64 -7.08 -12.17 -1.99
CA GLU A 64 -7.72 -12.72 -3.18
C GLU A 64 -8.35 -11.65 -4.08
N GLU A 65 -8.60 -11.99 -5.36
CA GLU A 65 -9.44 -11.18 -6.24
C GLU A 65 -10.89 -11.23 -5.73
N ASP A 66 -11.50 -10.08 -5.49
CA ASP A 66 -12.77 -9.91 -4.75
C ASP A 66 -12.66 -10.33 -3.26
N PRO A 67 -12.07 -9.46 -2.40
CA PRO A 67 -11.71 -9.83 -1.03
C PRO A 67 -12.95 -10.14 -0.19
N SER A 68 -12.91 -11.30 0.47
CA SER A 68 -13.96 -11.76 1.37
C SER A 68 -13.90 -11.07 2.74
N SER A 69 -15.02 -11.12 3.48
CA SER A 69 -15.06 -10.69 4.89
C SER A 69 -14.09 -11.47 5.76
N GLU A 70 -13.81 -12.73 5.42
CA GLU A 70 -12.84 -13.58 6.14
C GLU A 70 -11.42 -13.04 5.99
N THR A 71 -11.01 -12.68 4.78
CA THR A 71 -9.69 -12.07 4.53
C THR A 71 -9.54 -10.72 5.21
N SER A 72 -10.62 -9.94 5.28
CA SER A 72 -10.63 -8.68 6.04
C SER A 72 -10.42 -8.90 7.54
N LEU A 73 -10.99 -9.99 8.09
CA LEU A 73 -10.88 -10.31 9.52
C LEU A 73 -9.51 -10.90 9.88
N LYS A 74 -8.83 -11.58 8.94
CA LYS A 74 -7.52 -12.20 9.16
C LYS A 74 -6.40 -11.20 9.45
N GLU A 75 -6.54 -9.95 9.02
CA GLU A 75 -5.55 -8.91 9.36
C GLU A 75 -5.76 -8.37 10.78
N LEU A 76 -7.01 -8.29 11.26
CA LEU A 76 -7.35 -7.68 12.55
C LEU A 76 -6.93 -8.50 13.78
N GLN A 77 -6.34 -9.69 13.60
CA GLN A 77 -5.92 -10.63 14.66
C GLN A 77 -4.41 -10.70 14.76
#